data_AF-A0A7X7R0M0-F1
#
_entry.id   AF-A0A7X7R0M0-F1
#
_cell.length_a   1.000
_cell.length_b   1.000
_cell.length_c   1.000
_cell.angle_alpha   90.00
_cell.angle_beta   90.00
_cell.angle_gamma   90.00
#
_symmetry.space_group_name_H-M   'P 1'
#
loop_
_entity.id
_entity.type
_entity.pdbx_description
1 polymer ?
#
loop_
_entity_poly.entity_id
_entity_poly.type
_entity_poly.pdbx_seq_one_letter_code
_entity_poly.pdbx_strand_id
1 'polypeptide(L)'
;ALKGIITSFKARLKARKELKLIKLIEKAEMLRVMTGYRYYILKIKGKNKIVSKQTAKRWCKDGTFRKGTTIEMIEKIAIYKTRL
;
A
#
# COMPACT_ATOMS: atom_id res chain seq x y z
N ALA A 1 36.59 -1.55 -5.38
CA ALA A 1 35.96 -2.52 -4.45
C ALA A 1 34.71 -1.97 -3.75
N LEU A 2 34.78 -0.86 -3.01
CA LEU A 2 33.66 -0.33 -2.19
C LEU A 2 32.39 0.06 -2.96
N LYS A 3 32.52 0.71 -4.13
CA LYS A 3 31.36 1.05 -5.00
C LYS A 3 30.57 -0.20 -5.42
N GLY A 4 31.23 -1.31 -5.71
CA GLY A 4 30.58 -2.57 -6.10
C GLY A 4 29.75 -3.19 -4.98
N ILE A 5 30.27 -3.13 -3.74
CA ILE A 5 29.58 -3.62 -2.54
C ILE A 5 28.34 -2.76 -2.22
N ILE A 6 28.46 -1.43 -2.32
CA ILE A 6 27.32 -0.53 -2.08
C ILE A 6 26.22 -0.76 -3.13
N THR A 7 26.60 -0.93 -4.40
CA THR A 7 25.65 -1.18 -5.49
C THR A 7 24.90 -2.49 -5.29
N SER A 8 25.60 -3.59 -4.98
CA SER A 8 24.98 -4.89 -4.75
C SER A 8 24.06 -4.89 -3.51
N PHE A 9 24.44 -4.17 -2.45
CA PHE A 9 23.59 -4.00 -1.27
C PHE A 9 22.30 -3.22 -1.59
N LYS A 10 22.40 -2.10 -2.33
CA LYS A 10 21.22 -1.34 -2.77
C LYS A 10 20.27 -2.19 -3.61
N ALA A 11 20.80 -2.99 -4.53
CA ALA A 11 20.01 -3.91 -5.34
C ALA A 11 19.26 -4.94 -4.48
N ARG A 12 19.94 -5.56 -3.51
CA ARG A 12 19.33 -6.53 -2.59
C ARG A 12 18.23 -5.90 -1.72
N LEU A 13 18.43 -4.66 -1.24
CA LEU A 13 17.40 -3.91 -0.51
C LEU A 13 16.17 -3.60 -1.38
N LYS A 14 16.38 -3.24 -2.65
CA LYS A 14 15.30 -2.99 -3.62
C LYS A 14 14.47 -4.26 -3.82
N ALA A 15 15.12 -5.39 -4.14
CA ALA A 15 14.45 -6.68 -4.30
C ALA A 15 13.64 -7.09 -3.05
N ARG A 16 14.21 -6.88 -1.85
CA ARG A 16 13.50 -7.18 -0.59
C ARG A 16 12.27 -6.28 -0.38
N LYS A 17 12.31 -5.02 -0.80
CA LYS A 17 11.14 -4.11 -0.76
C LYS A 17 10.06 -4.56 -1.74
N GLU A 18 10.45 -4.97 -2.95
CA GLU A 18 9.54 -5.49 -3.97
C GLU A 18 8.86 -6.78 -3.50
N LEU A 19 9.61 -7.74 -2.95
CA LEU A 19 9.05 -8.98 -2.37
C LEU A 19 8.04 -8.71 -1.25
N LYS A 20 8.33 -7.73 -0.37
CA LYS A 20 7.38 -7.33 0.67
C LYS A 20 6.10 -6.73 0.08
N LEU A 21 6.22 -5.96 -1.00
CA LEU A 21 5.06 -5.39 -1.68
C LEU A 21 4.22 -6.48 -2.35
N ILE A 22 4.86 -7.43 -3.05
CA ILE A 22 4.19 -8.58 -3.68
C ILE A 22 3.36 -9.36 -2.65
N LYS A 23 3.95 -9.71 -1.49
CA LYS A 23 3.22 -10.40 -0.41
C LYS A 23 2.02 -9.60 0.12
N LEU A 24 2.10 -8.27 0.14
CA LEU A 24 0.97 -7.43 0.53
C LEU A 24 -0.11 -7.40 -0.55
N ILE A 25 0.26 -7.43 -1.83
CA ILE A 25 -0.67 -7.53 -2.96
C ILE A 25 -1.42 -8.85 -2.89
N GLU A 26 -0.71 -9.97 -2.74
CA GLU A 26 -1.32 -11.30 -2.59
C GLU A 26 -2.32 -11.33 -1.43
N LYS A 27 -1.91 -10.81 -0.26
CA LYS A 27 -2.80 -10.74 0.91
C LYS A 27 -4.02 -9.83 0.67
N ALA A 28 -3.86 -8.71 -0.04
CA ALA A 28 -4.97 -7.83 -0.36
C ALA A 28 -5.97 -8.50 -1.31
N GLU A 29 -5.48 -9.25 -2.30
CA GLU A 29 -6.33 -10.04 -3.20
C GLU A 29 -7.04 -11.19 -2.48
N MET A 30 -6.36 -11.91 -1.58
CA MET A 30 -7.02 -12.93 -0.73
C MET A 30 -8.15 -12.32 0.11
N LEU A 31 -7.90 -11.17 0.75
CA LEU A 31 -8.92 -10.46 1.53
C LEU A 31 -10.08 -10.02 0.64
N ARG A 32 -9.82 -9.55 -0.59
CA ARG A 32 -10.87 -9.24 -1.55
C ARG A 32 -11.73 -10.47 -1.84
N VAL A 33 -11.11 -11.60 -2.19
CA VAL A 33 -11.84 -12.84 -2.51
C VAL A 33 -12.69 -13.30 -1.32
N MET A 34 -12.15 -13.20 -0.11
CA MET A 34 -12.84 -13.62 1.12
C MET A 34 -14.01 -12.71 1.52
N THR A 35 -13.90 -11.40 1.30
CA THR A 35 -14.85 -10.42 1.87
C THR A 35 -15.72 -9.72 0.83
N GLY A 36 -15.36 -9.81 -0.46
CA GLY A 36 -15.99 -9.03 -1.53
C GLY A 36 -15.67 -7.53 -1.50
N TYR A 37 -14.77 -7.07 -0.62
CA TYR A 37 -14.45 -5.64 -0.51
C TYR A 37 -13.24 -5.22 -1.35
N ARG A 38 -13.22 -3.95 -1.75
CA ARG A 38 -12.01 -3.33 -2.33
C ARG A 38 -10.98 -3.08 -1.24
N TYR A 39 -9.73 -3.40 -1.54
CA TYR A 39 -8.59 -3.09 -0.69
C TYR A 39 -7.57 -2.24 -1.43
N TYR A 40 -6.88 -1.39 -0.67
CA TYR A 40 -5.81 -0.53 -1.12
C TYR A 40 -4.55 -0.83 -0.34
N ILE A 41 -3.40 -0.70 -1.00
CA ILE A 41 -2.11 -0.62 -0.32
C ILE A 41 -1.71 0.86 -0.25
N LEU A 42 -1.72 1.41 0.96
CA LEU A 42 -1.39 2.81 1.23
C LEU A 42 -0.08 2.90 1.99
N LYS A 43 0.71 3.95 1.73
CA LYS A 43 1.88 4.27 2.54
C LYS A 43 1.45 5.14 3.72
N ILE A 44 1.40 4.55 4.91
CA ILE A 44 0.98 5.24 6.15
C ILE A 44 2.15 5.23 7.12
N LYS A 45 2.58 6.42 7.59
CA LYS A 45 3.72 6.60 8.50
C LYS A 45 4.97 5.83 8.03
N GLY A 46 5.27 5.91 6.73
CA GLY A 46 6.43 5.26 6.12
C GLY A 46 6.29 3.75 5.83
N LYS A 47 5.17 3.11 6.21
CA LYS A 47 4.94 1.67 6.02
C LYS A 47 3.80 1.41 5.04
N ASN A 48 3.95 0.39 4.20
CA ASN A 48 2.87 -0.07 3.33
C ASN A 48 1.85 -0.86 4.17
N LYS A 49 0.58 -0.47 4.10
CA LYS A 49 -0.52 -1.10 4.84
C LYS A 49 -1.68 -1.40 3.91
N ILE A 50 -2.34 -2.52 4.13
CA ILE A 50 -3.58 -2.90 3.46
C ILE A 50 -4.75 -2.24 4.20
N VAL A 51 -5.63 -1.57 3.47
CA VAL A 51 -6.77 -0.82 4.00
C VAL A 51 -7.99 -1.07 3.12
N SER A 52 -9.15 -1.36 3.69
CA SER A 52 -10.39 -1.52 2.90
C SER A 52 -10.92 -0.16 2.43
N LYS A 53 -11.67 -0.12 1.32
CA LYS A 53 -12.34 1.11 0.87
C LYS A 53 -13.29 1.69 1.91
N GLN A 54 -13.97 0.84 2.67
CA GLN A 54 -14.87 1.26 3.74
C GLN A 54 -14.09 1.96 4.86
N THR A 55 -12.96 1.39 5.29
CA THR A 55 -12.08 2.00 6.29
C THR A 55 -11.52 3.33 5.81
N ALA A 56 -11.08 3.41 4.55
CA ALA A 56 -10.57 4.66 3.97
C ALA A 56 -11.67 5.75 3.93
N LYS A 57 -12.90 5.40 3.53
CA LYS A 57 -14.05 6.31 3.58
C LYS A 57 -14.33 6.80 5.00
N ARG A 58 -14.26 5.91 5.99
CA ARG A 58 -14.43 6.26 7.40
C ARG A 58 -13.35 7.26 7.86
N TRP A 59 -12.09 7.02 7.54
CA TRP A 59 -10.99 7.94 7.89
C TRP A 59 -11.10 9.33 7.23
N CYS A 60 -11.65 9.40 6.02
CA CYS A 60 -11.99 10.69 5.40
C CYS A 60 -13.07 11.44 6.19
N LYS A 61 -14.07 10.74 6.72
CA LYS A 61 -15.15 11.34 7.53
C LYS A 61 -14.66 11.73 8.92
N ASP A 62 -13.88 10.86 9.56
CA ASP A 62 -13.43 11.01 10.94
C ASP A 62 -12.26 12.02 11.08
N GLY A 63 -11.86 12.70 9.99
CA GLY A 63 -10.77 13.69 10.01
C GLY A 63 -9.38 13.12 10.29
N THR A 64 -9.19 11.80 10.12
CA THR A 64 -7.89 11.14 10.34
C THR A 64 -6.85 11.57 9.30
N PHE A 65 -7.30 11.95 8.11
CA PHE A 65 -6.48 12.57 7.08
C PHE A 65 -6.57 14.09 7.12
N ARG A 66 -5.65 14.76 6.39
CA ARG A 66 -5.69 16.21 6.22
C ARG A 66 -7.08 16.64 5.73
N LYS A 67 -7.62 17.73 6.29
CA LYS A 67 -8.91 18.32 5.87
C LYS A 67 -8.95 18.46 4.34
N GLY A 68 -10.04 18.00 3.73
CA GLY A 68 -10.22 17.99 2.27
C GLY A 68 -9.71 16.72 1.56
N THR A 69 -9.15 15.74 2.29
CA THR A 69 -8.76 14.46 1.68
C THR A 69 -9.99 13.66 1.26
N THR A 70 -10.16 13.45 -0.04
CA THR A 70 -11.26 12.63 -0.59
C THR A 70 -10.84 11.19 -0.85
N ILE A 71 -11.81 10.30 -1.05
CA ILE A 71 -11.53 8.89 -1.36
C ILE A 71 -10.86 8.75 -2.74
N GLU A 72 -11.19 9.61 -3.69
CA GLU A 72 -10.61 9.64 -5.03
C GLU A 72 -9.12 10.02 -4.96
N MET A 73 -8.75 10.96 -4.08
CA MET A 73 -7.35 11.29 -3.82
C MET A 73 -6.60 10.08 -3.25
N ILE A 74 -7.20 9.37 -2.29
CA ILE A 74 -6.62 8.15 -1.71
C ILE A 74 -6.42 7.08 -2.79
N GLU A 75 -7.40 6.88 -3.66
CA GLU A 75 -7.30 5.92 -4.76
C GLU A 75 -6.19 6.28 -5.77
N LYS A 76 -5.96 7.57 -6.03
CA LYS A 76 -4.89 8.05 -6.92
C LYS A 76 -3.49 7.82 -6.34
N ILE A 77 -3.33 7.97 -5.02
CA ILE A 77 -2.03 7.80 -4.34
C ILE A 77 -1.77 6.37 -3.86
N ALA A 78 -2.75 5.47 -3.99
CA ALA A 78 -2.60 4.09 -3.57
C ALA A 78 -1.49 3.41 -4.39
N ILE A 79 -0.59 2.71 -3.70
CA ILE A 79 0.47 1.92 -4.34
C ILE A 79 -0.15 0.80 -5.17
N TYR A 80 -1.27 0.26 -4.68
CA TYR A 80 -2.03 -0.78 -5.35
C TYR A 80 -3.50 -0.69 -4.93
N LYS A 81 -4.41 -1.09 -5.82
CA LYS A 81 -5.83 -1.28 -5.54
C LYS A 81 -6.27 -2.61 -6.12
N THR A 82 -7.00 -3.39 -5.34
CA THR A 82 -7.58 -4.64 -5.83
C THR A 82 -8.66 -4.36 -6.88
N ARG A 83 -8.84 -5.30 -7.80
CA ARG A 83 -9.91 -5.22 -8.81
C ARG A 83 -11.25 -5.56 -8.15
N LEU A 84 -12.13 -4.57 -7.98
CA LEU A 84 -13.57 -4.80 -7.95
C LEU A 84 -14.09 -4.56 -9.36
#